data_AF-A0A2N5Z7S8-F1
#
_entry.id   AF-A0A2N5Z7S8-F1
#
_cell.length_a   1.000
_cell.length_b   1.000
_cell.length_c   1.000
_cell.angle_alpha   90.00
_cell.angle_beta   90.00
_cell.angle_gamma   90.00
#
_symmetry.space_group_name_H-M   'P 1'
#
loop_
_entity.id
_entity.type
_entity.pdbx_description
1 polymer ?
#
loop_
_entity_poly.entity_id
_entity_poly.type
_entity_poly.pdbx_seq_one_letter_code
_entity_poly.pdbx_strand_id
1 'polypeptide(L)' 'PVIGMGGISTASDAIEFILAGASAIQVGTANFIDPQVTVKIIEGIEDYMNRHKVSNITDLVGAMELR' A
#
# COMPACT_ATOMS: atom_id res chain seq x y z
N PRO A 1 -2.62 -15.76 -2.30
CA PRO A 1 -2.67 -14.27 -2.24
C PRO A 1 -3.44 -13.81 -1.00
N VAL A 2 -2.89 -12.86 -0.23
CA VAL A 2 -3.53 -12.29 0.97
C VAL A 2 -4.05 -10.89 0.62
N ILE A 3 -5.25 -10.55 1.10
CA ILE A 3 -5.81 -9.19 0.99
C ILE A 3 -5.72 -8.54 2.38
N GLY A 4 -4.92 -7.49 2.51
CA GLY A 4 -4.75 -6.75 3.76
C GLY A 4 -5.86 -5.71 3.95
N MET A 5 -6.40 -5.58 5.17
CA MET A 5 -7.23 -4.44 5.54
C MET A 5 -6.98 -4.06 6.99
N GLY A 6 -7.35 -2.82 7.33
CA GLY A 6 -7.42 -2.33 8.69
C GLY A 6 -6.50 -1.13 8.89
N GLY A 7 -7.08 0.02 9.19
CA GLY A 7 -6.31 1.24 9.51
C GLY A 7 -5.60 1.93 8.34
N ILE A 8 -5.66 1.37 7.12
CA ILE A 8 -5.01 1.97 5.95
C ILE A 8 -5.65 3.32 5.61
N SER A 9 -4.87 4.38 5.74
CA SER A 9 -5.27 5.76 5.49
C SER A 9 -4.24 6.56 4.69
N THR A 10 -3.02 6.03 4.57
CA THR A 10 -1.92 6.63 3.81
C THR A 10 -1.26 5.62 2.87
N ALA A 11 -0.45 6.12 1.93
CA ALA A 11 0.37 5.27 1.07
C ALA A 11 1.43 4.48 1.86
N SER A 12 1.94 5.03 2.97
CA SER A 12 2.90 4.32 3.83
C SER A 12 2.26 3.07 4.42
N ASP A 13 1.05 3.19 4.98
CA ASP A 13 0.30 2.06 5.52
C ASP A 13 0.10 0.99 4.44
N ALA A 14 -0.32 1.40 3.24
CA ALA A 14 -0.53 0.49 2.12
C ALA A 14 0.75 -0.26 1.72
N ILE A 15 1.87 0.45 1.60
CA ILE A 15 3.18 -0.14 1.30
C ILE A 15 3.61 -1.10 2.40
N GLU A 16 3.40 -0.79 3.68
CA GLU A 16 3.72 -1.70 4.79
C GLU A 16 2.95 -3.03 4.70
N PHE A 17 1.64 -2.98 4.40
CA PHE A 17 0.84 -4.19 4.20
C PHE A 17 1.37 -5.02 3.00
N ILE A 18 1.73 -4.36 1.91
CA ILE A 18 2.28 -5.03 0.72
C ILE A 18 3.63 -5.67 1.07
N LEU A 19 4.54 -4.93 1.69
CA LEU A 19 5.84 -5.42 2.15
C LEU A 19 5.70 -6.60 3.12
N ALA A 20 4.69 -6.58 3.99
CA ALA A 20 4.38 -7.68 4.91
C ALA A 20 3.80 -8.93 4.22
N GLY A 21 3.43 -8.85 2.92
CA GLY A 21 2.97 -9.98 2.12
C GLY A 21 1.56 -9.85 1.54
N ALA A 22 0.88 -8.72 1.73
CA ALA A 22 -0.42 -8.49 1.09
C ALA A 22 -0.26 -8.36 -0.43
N SER A 23 -1.05 -9.14 -1.18
CA SER A 23 -1.12 -9.06 -2.65
C SER A 23 -2.08 -7.96 -3.13
N ALA A 24 -2.98 -7.52 -2.25
CA ALA A 24 -3.89 -6.40 -2.45
C ALA A 24 -4.27 -5.80 -1.09
N ILE A 25 -4.80 -4.59 -1.08
CA ILE A 25 -5.27 -3.91 0.14
C ILE A 25 -6.71 -3.40 -0.02
N GLN A 26 -7.40 -3.22 1.11
CA GLN A 26 -8.72 -2.58 1.17
C GLN A 26 -8.70 -1.35 2.09
N VAL A 27 -9.28 -0.26 1.60
CA VAL A 27 -9.46 0.99 2.33
C VAL A 27 -10.94 1.13 2.70
N GLY A 28 -11.23 1.15 4.00
CA GLY A 28 -12.60 1.20 4.54
C GLY A 28 -12.91 2.55 5.17
N THR A 29 -12.71 2.65 6.49
CA THR A 29 -13.04 3.83 7.31
C THR A 29 -12.53 5.15 6.73
N ALA A 30 -11.32 5.17 6.17
CA ALA A 30 -10.73 6.38 5.61
C ALA A 30 -11.55 6.98 4.46
N ASN A 31 -12.24 6.15 3.65
CA ASN A 31 -13.08 6.64 2.55
C ASN A 31 -14.29 7.45 3.03
N PHE A 32 -14.77 7.23 4.27
CA PHE A 32 -15.87 8.04 4.84
C PHE A 32 -15.40 9.41 5.32
N ILE A 33 -14.12 9.58 5.61
CA ILE A 33 -13.52 10.84 6.02
C ILE A 33 -13.13 11.64 4.76
N ASP A 34 -12.48 10.96 3.82
CA ASP A 34 -12.06 11.52 2.54
C ASP A 34 -12.33 10.51 1.41
N PRO A 35 -13.37 10.73 0.57
CA PRO A 35 -13.69 9.85 -0.54
C PRO A 35 -12.59 9.73 -1.60
N GLN A 36 -11.62 10.66 -1.63
CA GLN A 36 -10.49 10.62 -2.55
C GLN A 36 -9.25 9.93 -1.96
N VAL A 37 -9.29 9.48 -0.71
CA VAL A 37 -8.12 8.89 -0.02
C VAL A 37 -7.53 7.72 -0.81
N THR A 38 -8.37 6.90 -1.44
CA THR A 38 -7.91 5.75 -2.22
C THR A 38 -7.07 6.19 -3.42
N VAL A 39 -7.43 7.29 -4.10
CA VAL A 39 -6.66 7.85 -5.21
C VAL A 39 -5.32 8.40 -4.71
N LYS A 40 -5.33 9.14 -3.59
CA LYS A 40 -4.10 9.67 -2.96
C LYS A 40 -3.13 8.56 -2.54
N ILE A 41 -3.67 7.43 -2.07
CA ILE A 41 -2.87 6.24 -1.73
C ILE A 41 -2.21 5.65 -2.99
N ILE A 42 -2.94 5.54 -4.11
CA ILE A 42 -2.39 5.05 -5.38
C ILE A 42 -1.24 5.96 -5.86
N GLU A 43 -1.46 7.28 -5.89
CA GLU A 43 -0.43 8.26 -6.28
C GLU A 43 0.82 8.16 -5.38
N GLY A 44 0.63 7.99 -4.08
CA GLY A 44 1.73 7.82 -3.13
C GLY A 44 2.49 6.49 -3.29
N ILE A 45 1.80 5.41 -3.66
CA ILE A 45 2.44 4.12 -4.01
C ILE A 45 3.28 4.29 -5.28
N GLU A 46 2.75 4.94 -6.31
CA GLU A 46 3.49 5.22 -7.55
C GLU A 46 4.73 6.07 -7.30
N ASP A 47 4.61 7.13 -6.49
CA ASP A 47 5.77 7.94 -6.06
C ASP A 47 6.80 7.09 -5.30
N TYR A 48 6.36 6.26 -4.35
CA TYR A 48 7.25 5.36 -3.64
C TYR A 48 8.00 4.43 -4.60
N MET A 49 7.30 3.80 -5.54
CA MET A 49 7.89 2.92 -6.55
C MET A 49 8.92 3.65 -7.41
N ASN A 50 8.61 4.87 -7.86
CA ASN A 50 9.52 5.71 -8.64
C ASN A 50 10.79 6.05 -7.84
N ARG A 51 10.66 6.49 -6.58
CA ARG A 51 11.80 6.82 -5.72
C ARG A 51 12.71 5.64 -5.44
N HIS A 52 12.15 4.43 -5.36
CA HIS A 52 12.89 3.20 -5.07
C HIS A 52 13.27 2.41 -6.34
N LYS A 53 12.96 2.94 -7.54
CA LYS A 53 13.21 2.29 -8.84
C LYS A 53 12.59 0.90 -8.95
N VAL A 54 11.41 0.73 -8.38
CA VAL A 54 10.62 -0.50 -8.44
C VAL A 54 9.68 -0.39 -9.63
N SER A 55 9.84 -1.27 -10.61
CA SER A 55 9.02 -1.25 -11.83
C SER A 55 7.73 -2.04 -11.70
N ASN A 56 7.67 -3.01 -10.77
CA ASN A 56 6.49 -3.83 -10.54
C ASN A 56 6.14 -3.90 -9.05
N ILE A 57 4.89 -3.59 -8.72
CA ILE A 57 4.40 -3.61 -7.33
C ILE A 57 4.51 -5.02 -6.71
N THR A 58 4.50 -6.08 -7.53
CA THR A 58 4.67 -7.45 -7.04
C THR A 58 6.04 -7.69 -6.43
N ASP A 59 7.06 -6.91 -6.81
CA ASP A 59 8.42 -7.03 -6.27
C ASP A 59 8.47 -6.55 -4.80
N LEU A 60 7.47 -5.80 -4.35
CA LEU A 60 7.32 -5.38 -2.95
C LEU A 60 6.63 -6.44 -2.10
N VAL A 61 5.87 -7.37 -2.68
CA VAL A 61 5.05 -8.30 -1.91
C VAL A 61 5.93 -9.25 -1.09
N GLY A 62 5.89 -9.14 0.23
CA GLY A 62 6.68 -9.98 1.13
C GLY A 62 8.16 -9.60 1.21
N ALA A 63 8.55 -8.42 0.73
CA ALA A 63 9.94 -7.94 0.75
C ALA A 63 10.39 -7.36 2.11
N MET A 64 9.54 -7.42 3.15
CA MET A 64 9.89 -6.97 4.49
C MET A 64 10.93 -7.90 5.14
N GLU A 65 12.11 -7.37 5.44
CA GLU A 65 13.11 -8.07 6.26
C GLU A 65 12.88 -7.78 7.74
N LEU A 66 12.55 -8.83 8.51
CA LEU A 66 12.58 -8.78 9.96
C LEU A 66 14.04 -8.89 10.41
N ARG A 67 14.59 -7.79 10.91
CA ARG A 67 15.89 -7.79 11.60
C ARG A 67 15.76 -8.38 13.00
#